data_AF-A0A966BWP3-F1
#
_entry.id   AF-A0A966BWP3-F1
#
_cell.length_a   1.000
_cell.length_b   1.000
_cell.length_c   1.000
_cell.angle_alpha   90.00
_cell.angle_beta   90.00
_cell.angle_gamma   90.00
#
_symmetry.space_group_name_H-M   'P 1'
#
loop_
_entity.id
_entity.type
_entity.pdbx_description
1 polymer ?
#
loop_
_entity_poly.entity_id
_entity_poly.type
_entity_poly.pdbx_seq_one_letter_code
_entity_poly.pdbx_strand_id
1 'polypeptide(L)'
;MEHSEEHAFEIDGAEVSLKELIALYRKTNVKEAFFTKAKQKRADEQKLKPYQAELIKLQKYLETTKQKMIILFEGRDAAGKGGTIRRITRYMDEKHYRVVALGKPTEQQKSQWFYQKYVQHFPTAGEIVLFDRSWYNRAMVESVFNFCT
;
A
#
# COMPACT_ATOMS: atom_id res chain seq x y z
N MET A 1 45.14 -30.55 9.82
CA MET A 1 44.91 -30.68 11.28
C MET A 1 44.06 -29.50 11.70
N GLU A 2 42.77 -29.77 11.85
CA GLU A 2 41.74 -28.82 12.29
C GLU A 2 41.99 -28.44 13.75
N HIS A 3 42.35 -27.19 14.00
CA HIS A 3 42.20 -26.56 15.29
C HIS A 3 41.29 -25.35 15.09
N SER A 4 39.98 -25.57 15.08
CA SER A 4 38.98 -24.52 15.13
C SER A 4 38.24 -24.58 16.46
N GLU A 5 38.86 -23.95 17.47
CA GLU A 5 38.22 -23.12 18.49
C GLU A 5 36.87 -23.61 19.07
N GLU A 6 36.93 -24.52 20.04
CA GLU A 6 35.91 -24.64 21.10
C GLU A 6 36.25 -23.66 22.23
N HIS A 7 36.08 -22.37 21.98
CA HIS A 7 36.11 -21.38 23.06
C HIS A 7 34.78 -21.43 23.82
N ALA A 8 34.79 -22.15 24.95
CA ALA A 8 33.74 -22.14 25.95
C ALA A 8 33.97 -20.97 26.93
N PHE A 9 32.92 -20.21 27.21
CA PHE A 9 32.92 -19.09 28.13
C PHE A 9 32.00 -19.42 29.31
N GLU A 10 32.46 -19.20 30.53
CA GLU A 10 31.61 -19.35 31.71
C GLU A 10 30.81 -18.07 31.92
N ILE A 11 29.48 -18.18 31.88
CA ILE A 11 28.54 -17.08 32.13
C ILE A 11 27.53 -17.56 33.16
N ASP A 12 27.43 -16.86 34.29
CA ASP A 12 26.52 -17.18 35.42
C ASP A 12 26.59 -18.65 35.89
N GLY A 13 27.79 -19.24 35.87
CA GLY A 13 28.04 -20.63 36.30
C GLY A 13 27.68 -21.70 35.27
N ALA A 14 27.38 -21.33 34.02
CA ALA A 14 27.18 -22.24 32.90
C ALA A 14 28.26 -22.03 31.84
N GLU A 15 28.87 -23.12 31.35
CA GLU A 15 29.74 -23.08 30.16
C GLU A 15 28.88 -22.91 28.91
N VAL A 16 29.13 -21.85 28.15
CA VAL A 16 28.45 -21.53 26.90
C VAL A 16 29.47 -21.40 25.78
N SER A 17 29.25 -22.12 24.68
CA SER A 17 30.13 -22.01 23.52
C SER A 17 29.96 -20.67 22.81
N LEU A 18 31.01 -20.19 22.14
CA LEU A 18 30.94 -19.00 21.28
C LEU A 18 29.78 -19.08 20.26
N LYS A 19 29.52 -20.28 19.72
CA LYS A 19 28.45 -20.54 18.75
C LYS A 19 27.07 -20.31 19.36
N GLU A 20 26.83 -20.80 20.58
CA GLU A 20 25.57 -20.62 21.30
C GLU A 20 25.33 -19.16 21.68
N LEU A 21 26.39 -18.46 22.10
CA LEU A 21 26.33 -17.05 22.47
C LEU A 21 25.98 -16.17 21.26
N ILE A 22 26.61 -16.42 20.10
CA ILE A 22 26.28 -15.75 18.84
C ILE A 22 24.83 -16.06 18.42
N ALA A 23 24.39 -17.31 18.56
CA ALA A 23 23.02 -17.70 18.22
C ALA A 23 21.98 -16.99 19.12
N LEU A 24 22.25 -16.90 20.43
CA LEU A 24 21.40 -16.20 21.39
C LEU A 24 21.35 -14.69 21.09
N TYR A 25 22.51 -14.06 20.87
CA TYR A 25 22.59 -12.64 20.52
C TYR A 25 21.81 -12.32 19.24
N ARG A 26 21.99 -13.13 18.18
CA ARG A 26 21.23 -12.99 16.93
C ARG A 26 19.72 -13.12 17.19
N LYS A 27 19.29 -14.11 17.99
CA LYS A 27 17.88 -14.32 18.32
C LYS A 27 17.30 -13.14 19.11
N THR A 28 18.02 -12.61 20.09
CA THR A 28 17.60 -11.47 20.90
C THR A 28 17.53 -10.19 20.08
N ASN A 29 18.55 -9.88 19.28
CA ASN A 29 18.55 -8.71 18.39
C ASN A 29 17.42 -8.77 17.35
N VAL A 30 17.18 -9.93 16.73
CA VAL A 30 16.08 -10.10 15.77
C VAL A 30 14.73 -9.89 16.45
N LYS A 31 14.56 -10.40 17.68
CA LYS A 31 13.35 -10.20 18.48
C LYS A 31 13.17 -8.71 18.80
N GLU A 32 14.20 -8.03 19.29
CA GLU A 32 14.15 -6.60 19.61
C GLU A 32 13.84 -5.72 18.39
N ALA A 33 14.47 -5.99 17.24
CA ALA A 33 14.19 -5.31 15.98
C ALA A 33 12.73 -5.53 15.53
N PHE A 34 12.21 -6.75 15.68
CA PHE A 34 10.81 -7.06 15.39
C PHE A 34 9.84 -6.32 16.33
N PHE A 35 10.09 -6.33 17.64
CA PHE A 35 9.28 -5.61 18.62
C PHE A 35 9.27 -4.11 18.35
N THR A 36 10.41 -3.53 18.01
CA THR A 36 10.53 -2.11 17.64
C THR A 36 9.70 -1.79 16.39
N LYS A 37 9.80 -2.62 15.35
CA LYS A 37 9.01 -2.45 14.12
C LYS A 37 7.51 -2.59 14.35
N ALA A 38 7.09 -3.55 15.16
CA ALA A 38 5.68 -3.76 15.51
C ALA A 38 5.12 -2.57 16.33
N LYS A 39 5.90 -2.06 17.30
CA LYS A 39 5.55 -0.89 18.11
C LYS A 39 5.38 0.36 17.24
N GLN A 40 6.31 0.59 16.31
CA GLN A 40 6.25 1.71 15.37
C GLN A 40 5.00 1.64 14.50
N LYS A 41 4.74 0.47 13.89
CA LYS A 41 3.55 0.25 13.07
C LYS A 41 2.26 0.56 13.83
N ARG A 42 2.15 0.11 15.09
CA ARG A 42 0.98 0.41 15.93
C ARG A 42 0.83 1.90 16.21
N ALA A 43 1.94 2.60 16.49
CA ALA A 43 1.92 4.05 16.71
C ALA A 43 1.46 4.80 15.45
N ASP A 44 1.94 4.41 14.27
CA ASP A 44 1.54 5.02 13.00
C ASP A 44 0.07 4.74 12.68
N GLU A 45 -0.42 3.53 12.93
CA GLU A 45 -1.85 3.20 12.79
C GLU A 45 -2.73 4.04 13.74
N GLN A 46 -2.27 4.32 14.96
CA GLN A 46 -2.99 5.20 15.89
C GLN A 46 -3.05 6.65 15.39
N LYS A 47 -1.97 7.16 14.81
CA LYS A 47 -1.93 8.51 14.22
C LYS A 47 -2.89 8.68 13.04
N LEU A 48 -3.21 7.60 12.32
CA LEU A 48 -4.13 7.63 11.18
C LEU A 48 -5.62 7.64 11.57
N LYS A 49 -5.96 7.21 12.80
CA LYS A 49 -7.37 7.08 13.23
C LYS A 49 -8.20 8.36 13.11
N PRO A 50 -7.70 9.56 13.51
CA PRO A 50 -8.48 10.79 13.36
C PRO A 50 -8.82 11.09 11.90
N TYR A 51 -7.87 10.89 10.98
CA TYR A 51 -8.08 11.11 9.56
C TYR A 51 -9.07 10.11 8.95
N GLN A 52 -9.12 8.88 9.46
CA GLN A 52 -10.12 7.90 9.05
C GLN A 52 -11.54 8.33 9.46
N ALA A 53 -11.70 8.97 10.62
CA ALA A 53 -12.99 9.55 11.01
C ALA A 53 -13.39 10.72 10.09
N GLU A 54 -12.43 11.56 9.68
CA GLU A 54 -12.69 12.64 8.72
C GLU A 54 -13.07 12.10 7.33
N LEU A 55 -12.48 10.99 6.89
CA LEU A 55 -12.90 10.33 5.63
C LEU A 55 -14.35 9.86 5.66
N ILE A 56 -14.83 9.35 6.79
CA ILE A 56 -16.24 8.96 6.95
C ILE A 56 -17.15 10.19 6.89
N LYS A 57 -16.75 11.30 7.53
CA LYS A 57 -17.50 12.55 7.46
C LYS A 57 -17.54 13.11 6.04
N LEU A 58 -16.42 13.07 5.32
CA LEU A 58 -16.33 13.46 3.91
C LEU A 58 -17.27 12.61 3.05
N GLN A 59 -17.25 11.29 3.21
CA GLN A 59 -18.14 10.39 2.49
C GLN A 59 -19.61 10.75 2.73
N LYS A 60 -20.02 10.88 4.00
CA LYS A 60 -21.38 11.29 4.36
C LYS A 60 -21.77 12.64 3.78
N TYR A 61 -20.84 13.59 3.75
CA TYR A 61 -21.07 14.89 3.14
C TYR A 61 -21.34 14.74 1.63
N LEU A 62 -20.50 14.02 0.89
CA LEU A 62 -20.69 13.81 -0.55
C LEU A 62 -22.04 13.12 -0.85
N GLU A 63 -22.40 12.11 -0.06
CA GLU A 63 -23.67 11.37 -0.19
C GLU A 63 -24.90 12.25 0.01
N THR A 64 -24.86 13.13 1.01
CA THR A 64 -25.97 14.04 1.36
C THR A 64 -26.08 15.19 0.37
N THR A 65 -24.97 15.77 -0.06
CA THR A 65 -24.95 16.89 -1.02
C THR A 65 -24.95 16.43 -2.48
N LYS A 66 -24.94 15.12 -2.73
CA LYS A 66 -24.86 14.52 -4.08
C LYS A 66 -23.63 14.96 -4.89
N GLN A 67 -22.59 15.39 -4.19
CA GLN A 67 -21.33 15.74 -4.82
C GLN A 67 -20.58 14.48 -5.27
N LYS A 68 -19.76 14.63 -6.29
CA LYS A 68 -19.04 13.55 -6.97
C LYS A 68 -17.55 13.74 -6.77
N MET A 69 -16.83 12.68 -6.44
CA MET A 69 -15.39 12.74 -6.22
C MET A 69 -14.65 11.67 -7.02
N ILE A 70 -13.58 12.08 -7.69
CA ILE A 70 -12.61 11.18 -8.32
C ILE A 70 -11.26 11.39 -7.64
N ILE A 71 -10.60 10.31 -7.26
CA ILE A 71 -9.25 10.32 -6.70
C ILE A 71 -8.35 9.48 -7.61
N LEU A 72 -7.27 10.07 -8.11
CA LEU A 72 -6.32 9.40 -9.00
C LEU A 72 -5.06 9.00 -8.24
N PHE A 73 -4.69 7.72 -8.32
CA PHE A 73 -3.44 7.20 -7.77
C PHE A 73 -2.45 6.93 -8.88
N GLU A 74 -1.43 7.77 -8.95
CA GLU A 74 -0.32 7.65 -9.91
C GLU A 74 1.02 7.46 -9.18
N GLY A 75 2.00 6.92 -9.89
CA GLY A 75 3.34 6.69 -9.36
C GLY A 75 3.97 5.41 -9.90
N ARG A 76 5.26 5.23 -9.63
CA ARG A 76 6.03 4.07 -10.09
C ARG A 76 5.48 2.75 -9.55
N ASP A 77 5.88 1.66 -10.19
CA ASP A 77 5.63 0.32 -9.66
C ASP A 77 6.25 0.18 -8.26
N ALA A 78 5.56 -0.54 -7.39
CA ALA A 78 5.90 -0.70 -5.96
C ALA A 78 5.94 0.58 -5.10
N ALA A 79 5.48 1.75 -5.60
CA ALA A 79 5.44 2.99 -4.81
C ALA A 79 4.39 3.00 -3.66
N GLY A 80 3.59 1.95 -3.52
CA GLY A 80 2.64 1.80 -2.41
C GLY A 80 1.19 2.24 -2.69
N LYS A 81 0.81 2.53 -3.95
CA LYS A 81 -0.55 2.97 -4.36
C LYS A 81 -1.68 2.12 -3.78
N GLY A 82 -1.69 0.81 -4.09
CA GLY A 82 -2.71 -0.11 -3.57
C GLY A 82 -2.70 -0.23 -2.04
N GLY A 83 -1.52 -0.04 -1.43
CA GLY A 83 -1.40 0.06 0.02
C GLY A 83 -2.20 1.23 0.56
N THR A 84 -2.02 2.43 -0.01
CA THR A 84 -2.73 3.66 0.36
C THR A 84 -4.23 3.55 0.11
N ILE A 85 -4.65 3.07 -1.07
CA ILE A 85 -6.06 2.85 -1.39
C ILE A 85 -6.73 1.99 -0.32
N ARG A 86 -6.09 0.87 0.06
CA ARG A 86 -6.59 -0.02 1.12
C ARG A 86 -6.71 0.64 2.50
N ARG A 87 -5.91 1.67 2.82
CA ARG A 87 -6.02 2.38 4.11
C ARG A 87 -7.13 3.43 4.08
N ILE A 88 -7.35 4.06 2.93
CA ILE A 88 -8.45 5.01 2.72
C ILE A 88 -9.79 4.27 2.79
N THR A 89 -9.95 3.19 2.02
CA THR A 89 -11.23 2.49 1.90
C THR A 89 -11.58 1.60 3.09
N ARG A 90 -10.65 1.34 4.02
CA ARG A 90 -10.81 0.38 5.13
C ARG A 90 -12.07 0.61 5.97
N TYR A 91 -12.48 1.86 6.15
CA TYR A 91 -13.59 2.25 7.02
C TYR A 91 -14.70 3.00 6.29
N MET A 92 -14.64 3.05 4.96
CA MET A 92 -15.66 3.71 4.13
C MET A 92 -16.79 2.73 3.82
N ASP A 93 -18.00 3.24 3.64
CA ASP A 93 -19.13 2.43 3.18
C ASP A 93 -18.89 1.98 1.73
N GLU A 94 -18.78 0.68 1.51
CA GLU A 94 -18.53 0.05 0.21
C GLU A 94 -19.63 0.31 -0.82
N LYS A 95 -20.83 0.73 -0.40
CA LYS A 95 -21.93 1.09 -1.31
C LYS A 95 -21.70 2.42 -2.02
N HIS A 96 -20.84 3.27 -1.48
CA HIS A 96 -20.66 4.65 -1.90
C HIS A 96 -19.24 4.98 -2.34
N TYR A 97 -18.37 3.97 -2.48
CA TYR A 97 -17.12 4.09 -3.20
C TYR A 97 -16.89 2.95 -4.17
N ARG A 98 -16.09 3.21 -5.22
CA ARG A 98 -15.52 2.17 -6.09
C ARG A 98 -14.03 2.34 -6.27
N VAL A 99 -13.33 1.23 -6.38
CA VAL A 99 -11.92 1.21 -6.81
C VAL A 99 -11.88 0.68 -8.25
N VAL A 100 -11.26 1.45 -9.13
CA VAL A 100 -11.15 1.14 -10.56
C VAL A 100 -9.68 0.91 -10.89
N ALA A 101 -9.35 -0.32 -11.26
CA ALA A 101 -8.02 -0.73 -11.71
C ALA A 101 -8.14 -1.28 -13.14
N LEU A 102 -7.92 -0.43 -14.15
CA LEU A 102 -8.02 -0.84 -15.55
C LEU A 102 -6.73 -1.52 -16.02
N GLY A 103 -6.90 -2.66 -16.68
CA GLY A 103 -5.82 -3.36 -17.36
C GLY A 103 -5.43 -2.75 -18.71
N LYS A 104 -4.66 -3.51 -19.49
CA LYS A 104 -4.34 -3.18 -20.88
C LYS A 104 -5.63 -3.04 -21.70
N PRO A 105 -5.77 -2.02 -22.57
CA PRO A 105 -6.96 -1.87 -23.40
C PRO A 105 -7.12 -3.05 -24.37
N THR A 106 -8.36 -3.51 -24.56
CA THR A 106 -8.72 -4.51 -25.58
C THR A 106 -8.59 -3.93 -27.00
N GLU A 107 -8.60 -4.77 -28.03
CA GLU A 107 -8.56 -4.29 -29.43
C GLU A 107 -9.72 -3.34 -29.75
N GLN A 108 -10.92 -3.61 -29.25
CA GLN A 108 -12.06 -2.70 -29.38
C GLN A 108 -11.84 -1.38 -28.63
N GLN A 109 -11.24 -1.39 -27.45
CA GLN A 109 -10.96 -0.16 -26.70
C GLN A 109 -9.85 0.68 -27.33
N LYS A 110 -8.93 0.06 -28.08
CA LYS A 110 -7.90 0.79 -28.84
C LYS A 110 -8.48 1.54 -30.03
N SER A 111 -9.56 1.03 -30.64
CA SER A 111 -10.26 1.72 -31.73
C SER A 111 -11.31 2.74 -31.23
N GLN A 112 -11.60 2.75 -29.94
CA GLN A 112 -12.46 3.76 -29.29
C GLN A 112 -11.69 5.03 -28.97
N TRP A 113 -12.45 6.09 -28.67
CA TRP A 113 -11.86 7.28 -28.07
C TRP A 113 -11.21 6.93 -26.73
N PHE A 114 -9.95 7.32 -26.53
CA PHE A 114 -9.13 6.90 -25.39
C PHE A 114 -9.81 7.12 -24.02
N TYR A 115 -10.53 8.23 -23.85
CA TYR A 115 -11.20 8.55 -22.60
C TYR A 115 -12.47 7.72 -22.36
N GLN A 116 -13.04 7.10 -23.39
CA GLN A 116 -14.31 6.38 -23.32
C GLN A 116 -14.27 5.26 -22.27
N LYS A 117 -13.17 4.49 -22.21
CA LYS A 117 -13.00 3.44 -21.20
C LYS A 117 -12.95 3.99 -19.76
N TYR A 118 -12.52 5.23 -19.54
CA TYR A 118 -12.45 5.83 -18.20
C TYR A 118 -13.77 6.49 -17.79
N VAL A 119 -14.42 7.20 -18.73
CA VAL A 119 -15.68 7.91 -18.49
C VAL A 119 -16.79 6.95 -18.05
N GLN A 120 -16.79 5.71 -18.53
CA GLN A 120 -17.70 4.64 -18.09
C GLN A 120 -17.62 4.35 -16.58
N HIS A 121 -16.52 4.71 -15.93
CA HIS A 121 -16.31 4.50 -14.50
C HIS A 121 -16.48 5.76 -13.66
N PHE A 122 -16.90 6.88 -14.23
CA PHE A 122 -17.09 8.11 -13.47
C PHE A 122 -18.14 7.94 -12.36
N PRO A 123 -18.03 8.70 -11.27
CA PRO A 123 -18.92 8.61 -10.13
C PRO A 123 -20.35 9.03 -10.51
N THR A 124 -21.30 8.32 -9.93
CA THR A 124 -22.69 8.74 -9.80
C THR A 124 -22.85 9.70 -8.60
N ALA A 125 -24.04 10.28 -8.43
CA ALA A 125 -24.29 11.27 -7.40
C ALA A 125 -24.00 10.75 -5.98
N GLY A 126 -23.09 11.42 -5.25
CA GLY A 126 -22.67 11.02 -3.90
C GLY A 126 -21.58 9.95 -3.87
N GLU A 127 -21.03 9.55 -5.01
CA GLU A 127 -20.05 8.48 -5.11
C GLU A 127 -18.61 8.99 -5.15
N ILE A 128 -17.71 8.20 -4.55
CA ILE A 128 -16.26 8.38 -4.63
C ILE A 128 -15.66 7.28 -5.51
N VAL A 129 -14.93 7.64 -6.55
CA VAL A 129 -14.21 6.66 -7.39
C VAL A 129 -12.72 6.86 -7.27
N LEU A 130 -12.02 5.81 -6.82
CA LEU A 130 -10.57 5.76 -6.69
C LEU A 130 -9.98 5.00 -7.88
N PHE A 131 -9.18 5.67 -8.72
CA PHE A 131 -8.50 5.05 -9.86
C PHE A 131 -7.09 4.61 -9.45
N ASP A 132 -6.80 3.31 -9.48
CA ASP A 132 -5.44 2.77 -9.44
C ASP A 132 -4.88 2.75 -10.86
N ARG A 133 -4.11 3.79 -11.18
CA ARG A 133 -3.78 4.25 -12.55
C ARG A 133 -4.99 4.83 -13.29
N SER A 134 -4.74 5.84 -14.09
CA SER A 134 -5.77 6.62 -14.77
C SER A 134 -5.43 6.87 -16.24
N TRP A 135 -6.07 7.87 -16.85
CA TRP A 135 -5.72 8.37 -18.18
C TRP A 135 -4.29 8.91 -18.26
N TYR A 136 -3.65 9.25 -17.13
CA TYR A 136 -2.24 9.64 -17.09
C TYR A 136 -1.28 8.52 -17.52
N ASN A 137 -1.72 7.25 -17.59
CA ASN A 137 -0.92 6.18 -18.18
C ASN A 137 -0.42 6.55 -19.58
N ARG A 138 -1.21 7.29 -20.37
CA ARG A 138 -0.78 7.71 -21.71
C ARG A 138 0.39 8.69 -21.67
N ALA A 139 0.35 9.64 -20.74
CA ALA A 139 1.41 10.63 -20.60
C ALA A 139 2.70 10.06 -19.96
N MET A 140 2.59 9.00 -19.17
CA MET A 140 3.72 8.43 -18.42
C MET A 140 4.30 7.14 -19.01
N VAL A 141 3.47 6.11 -19.20
CA VAL A 141 3.93 4.78 -19.59
C VAL A 141 3.86 4.62 -21.11
N GLU A 142 2.75 5.01 -21.74
CA GLU A 142 2.58 4.79 -23.18
C GLU A 142 3.60 5.60 -24.01
N SER A 143 3.95 6.81 -23.57
CA SER A 143 4.98 7.63 -24.22
C SER A 143 6.39 7.04 -24.10
N VAL A 144 6.76 6.51 -22.94
CA VAL A 144 8.10 5.94 -22.69
C VAL A 144 8.31 4.62 -23.45
N PHE A 145 7.24 3.84 -23.62
CA PHE A 145 7.30 2.52 -24.28
C PHE A 145 6.75 2.52 -25.71
N ASN A 146 6.49 3.68 -26.31
CA ASN A 146 5.94 3.81 -27.67
C ASN A 146 4.63 3.04 -27.90
N PHE A 147 3.74 3.02 -26.90
CA PHE A 147 2.40 2.41 -27.02
C PHE A 147 1.35 3.38 -27.56
N CYS A 148 1.71 4.65 -27.77
CA CYS A 148 0.88 5.66 -28.41
C CYS A 148 1.72 6.45 -29.44
N THR A 149 1.05 6.95 -30.48
CA THR A 149 1.61 7.84 -31.52
C THR A 149 1.43 9.31 -31.17
#